data_AF-A0A916S7Z5-F1
#
_entry.id   AF-A0A916S7Z5-F1
#
_cell.length_a   1.000
_cell.length_b   1.000
_cell.length_c   1.000
_cell.angle_alpha   90.00
_cell.angle_beta   90.00
_cell.angle_gamma   90.00
#
_symmetry.space_group_name_H-M   'P 1'
#
loop_
_entity.id
_entity.type
_entity.pdbx_description
1 polymer ?
#
loop_
_entity_poly.entity_id
_entity_poly.type
_entity_poly.pdbx_seq_one_letter_code
_entity_poly.pdbx_strand_id
1 'polypeptide(L)'
;MVNVLVNSEGNDFNEREQKILEVLLLNLAAQANAQTTQKGMAMNPVDRGKDDLFHFQFAWQKSLSEEKYNEFAEAVESRYDVAFQMCELENVHLSFMINSYSKS
;
A
#
# COMPACT_ATOMS: atom_id res chain seq x y z
N MET A 1 -9.50 -9.10 1.44
CA MET A 1 -8.56 -8.14 2.07
C MET A 1 -7.28 -8.16 1.27
N VAL A 2 -6.51 -7.08 1.26
CA VAL A 2 -5.28 -6.97 0.47
C VAL A 2 -4.19 -6.49 1.40
N ASN A 3 -3.11 -7.26 1.52
CA ASN A 3 -1.90 -6.77 2.19
C ASN A 3 -1.04 -6.07 1.15
N VAL A 4 -0.54 -4.90 1.50
CA VAL A 4 0.37 -4.09 0.70
C VAL A 4 1.66 -3.94 1.48
N LEU A 5 2.74 -4.39 0.87
CA LEU A 5 4.07 -4.40 1.43
C LEU A 5 4.99 -3.56 0.53
N VAL A 6 5.75 -2.65 1.12
CA VAL A 6 6.82 -1.92 0.46
C VAL A 6 8.10 -2.16 1.22
N ASN A 7 9.08 -2.72 0.51
CA ASN A 7 10.40 -3.00 1.05
C ASN A 7 11.42 -2.14 0.33
N SER A 8 12.50 -1.83 1.03
CA SER A 8 13.62 -1.16 0.39
C SER A 8 14.93 -1.69 0.92
N GLU A 9 15.80 -2.06 -0.02
CA GLU A 9 17.15 -2.50 0.29
C GLU A 9 18.12 -1.31 0.21
N GLY A 10 18.86 -1.07 1.29
CA GLY A 10 19.97 -0.10 1.30
C GLY A 10 19.59 1.36 1.61
N ASN A 11 18.32 1.66 1.90
CA ASN A 11 17.92 2.98 2.39
C ASN A 11 17.91 3.02 3.93
N ASP A 12 18.67 3.94 4.52
CA ASP A 12 18.80 4.11 5.97
C ASP A 12 17.89 5.24 6.47
N PHE A 13 16.60 4.93 6.62
CA PHE A 13 15.63 5.87 7.15
C PHE A 13 15.69 5.92 8.68
N ASN A 14 15.62 7.14 9.24
CA ASN A 14 15.28 7.26 10.65
C ASN A 14 13.77 7.08 10.89
N GLU A 15 13.39 6.88 12.16
CA GLU A 15 11.98 6.65 12.54
C GLU A 15 11.02 7.74 12.04
N ARG A 16 11.48 9.01 12.01
CA ARG A 16 10.67 10.13 11.56
C ARG A 16 10.44 10.08 10.06
N GLU A 17 11.48 9.84 9.27
CA GLU A 17 11.38 9.74 7.81
C GLU A 17 10.51 8.55 7.40
N GLN A 18 10.70 7.39 8.04
CA GLN A 18 9.87 6.22 7.81
C GLN A 18 8.40 6.53 8.12
N LYS A 19 8.12 7.27 9.20
CA LYS A 19 6.75 7.67 9.54
C LYS A 19 6.14 8.65 8.53
N ILE A 20 6.93 9.59 8.02
CA ILE A 20 6.49 10.53 6.96
C ILE A 20 6.15 9.76 5.69
N LEU A 21 7.04 8.87 5.25
CA LEU A 21 6.82 8.04 4.06
C LEU A 21 5.59 7.16 4.23
N GLU A 22 5.43 6.52 5.39
CA GLU A 22 4.24 5.70 5.69
C GLU A 22 2.94 6.50 5.55
N VAL A 23 2.89 7.71 6.13
CA VAL A 23 1.71 8.57 6.06
C VAL A 23 1.44 9.02 4.62
N LEU A 24 2.49 9.32 3.85
CA LEU A 24 2.35 9.62 2.42
C LEU A 24 1.71 8.45 1.67
N LEU A 25 2.24 7.24 1.84
CA LEU A 25 1.76 6.03 1.18
C LEU A 25 0.32 5.68 1.59
N LEU A 26 -0.06 5.86 2.86
CA LEU A 26 -1.44 5.70 3.31
C LEU A 26 -2.40 6.67 2.62
N ASN A 27 -2.01 7.95 2.51
CA ASN A 27 -2.85 8.96 1.86
C ASN A 27 -3.01 8.69 0.36
N LEU A 28 -1.94 8.26 -0.31
CA LEU A 28 -2.00 7.88 -1.72
C LEU A 28 -2.90 6.65 -1.95
N ALA A 29 -2.82 5.65 -1.08
CA ALA A 29 -3.71 4.49 -1.14
C ALA A 29 -5.17 4.87 -0.86
N ALA A 30 -5.42 5.75 0.12
CA ALA A 30 -6.75 6.27 0.40
C ALA A 30 -7.34 7.04 -0.79
N GLN A 31 -6.52 7.87 -1.46
CA GLN A 31 -6.91 8.61 -2.65
C GLN A 31 -7.21 7.67 -3.83
N ALA A 32 -6.34 6.68 -4.09
CA ALA A 32 -6.56 5.67 -5.12
C ALA A 32 -7.87 4.92 -4.89
N ASN A 33 -8.12 4.50 -3.64
CA ASN A 33 -9.37 3.85 -3.25
C ASN A 33 -10.60 4.73 -3.49
N ALA A 34 -10.55 6.01 -3.09
CA ALA A 34 -11.65 6.94 -3.28
C ALA A 34 -11.99 7.15 -4.77
N GLN A 35 -10.99 7.17 -5.65
CA GLN A 35 -11.19 7.36 -7.08
C GLN A 35 -11.71 6.11 -7.80
N THR A 36 -11.21 4.93 -7.43
CA THR A 36 -11.46 3.68 -8.17
C THR A 36 -12.65 2.91 -7.63
N THR A 37 -12.72 2.73 -6.31
CA THR A 37 -13.73 1.87 -5.67
C THR A 37 -14.91 2.66 -5.11
N GLN A 38 -14.67 3.92 -4.68
CA GLN A 38 -15.63 4.77 -3.98
C GLN A 38 -16.24 4.12 -2.72
N LYS A 39 -15.55 3.14 -2.13
CA LYS A 39 -15.98 2.43 -0.92
C LYS A 39 -15.16 2.83 0.29
N GLY A 40 -15.74 2.72 1.47
CA GLY A 40 -14.99 2.81 2.73
C GLY A 40 -13.94 1.71 2.82
N MET A 41 -12.70 2.08 3.17
CA MET A 41 -11.55 1.21 3.31
C MET A 41 -10.93 1.42 4.69
N ALA A 42 -10.78 0.34 5.46
CA ALA A 42 -9.96 0.32 6.66
C ALA A 42 -8.51 0.02 6.27
N MET A 43 -7.57 0.69 6.95
CA MET A 43 -6.13 0.55 6.75
C MET A 43 -5.52 0.11 8.09
N ASN A 44 -5.20 -1.17 8.19
CA ASN A 44 -4.69 -1.76 9.43
C ASN A 44 -3.19 -2.02 9.31
N PRO A 45 -2.36 -1.59 10.27
CA PRO A 45 -0.94 -1.91 10.25
C PRO A 45 -0.74 -3.43 10.39
N VAL A 46 0.29 -3.95 9.74
CA VAL A 46 0.75 -5.33 9.89
C VAL A 46 2.19 -5.29 10.42
N ASP A 47 2.61 -6.34 11.13
CA ASP A 47 3.98 -6.47 11.64
C ASP A 47 4.99 -6.29 10.52
N ARG A 48 6.05 -5.53 10.81
CA ARG A 48 7.10 -5.17 9.86
C ARG A 48 8.39 -5.95 10.15
N GLY A 49 9.02 -6.42 9.09
CA GLY A 49 10.42 -6.80 9.08
C GLY A 49 11.33 -5.58 9.17
N LYS A 50 12.63 -5.85 9.32
CA LYS A 50 13.67 -4.82 9.45
C LYS A 50 13.80 -3.94 8.19
N ASP A 51 13.50 -4.50 7.02
CA ASP A 51 13.66 -3.86 5.70
C ASP A 51 12.31 -3.40 5.11
N ASP A 52 11.23 -3.52 5.87
CA ASP A 52 9.88 -3.14 5.45
C ASP A 52 9.65 -1.65 5.75
N LEU A 53 9.52 -0.84 4.71
CA LEU A 53 9.14 0.57 4.84
C LEU A 53 7.67 0.73 5.18
N PHE A 54 6.83 -0.17 4.65
CA PHE A 54 5.39 -0.09 4.75
C PHE A 54 4.79 -1.50 4.74
N HIS A 55 3.93 -1.81 5.71
CA HIS A 55 3.15 -3.04 5.67
C HIS A 55 1.76 -2.79 6.27
N PHE A 56 0.75 -2.78 5.40
CA PHE A 56 -0.64 -2.54 5.79
C PHE A 56 -1.60 -3.51 5.11
N GLN A 57 -2.65 -3.85 5.83
CA GLN A 57 -3.81 -4.54 5.30
C GLN A 57 -4.92 -3.55 4.99
N PHE A 58 -5.36 -3.56 3.74
CA PHE A 58 -6.52 -2.83 3.26
C PHE A 58 -7.74 -3.75 3.22
N ALA A 59 -8.81 -3.30 3.88
CA ALA A 59 -10.04 -4.05 4.03
C ALA A 59 -11.26 -3.20 3.68
N TRP A 60 -12.14 -3.76 2.88
CA TRP A 60 -13.42 -3.16 2.51
C TRP A 60 -14.55 -3.93 3.18
N GLN A 61 -15.63 -3.22 3.54
CA GLN A 61 -16.82 -3.84 4.15
C GLN A 61 -17.46 -4.89 3.25
N LYS A 62 -17.42 -4.67 1.92
CA LYS A 62 -17.81 -5.63 0.90
C LYS A 62 -16.61 -5.89 0.01
N SER A 63 -16.43 -7.14 -0.42
CA SER A 63 -15.39 -7.49 -1.38
C SER A 63 -15.48 -6.59 -2.63
N LEU A 64 -14.30 -6.29 -3.18
CA LEU A 64 -14.21 -5.70 -4.50
C LEU A 64 -14.46 -6.78 -5.55
N SER A 65 -15.02 -6.39 -6.69
CA SER A 65 -14.91 -7.22 -7.89
C SER A 65 -13.44 -7.28 -8.32
N GLU A 66 -13.08 -8.29 -9.10
CA GLU A 66 -11.73 -8.42 -9.66
C GLU A 66 -11.33 -7.17 -10.46
N GLU A 67 -12.21 -6.65 -11.30
CA GLU A 67 -12.01 -5.39 -12.03
C GLU A 67 -11.67 -4.22 -11.10
N LYS A 68 -12.46 -4.01 -10.04
CA LYS A 68 -12.22 -2.92 -9.09
C LYS A 68 -10.98 -3.12 -8.22
N TYR A 69 -10.62 -4.37 -7.96
CA TYR A 69 -9.36 -4.69 -7.31
C TYR A 69 -8.17 -4.33 -8.21
N ASN A 70 -8.20 -4.72 -9.48
CA ASN A 70 -7.13 -4.42 -10.44
C ASN A 70 -7.00 -2.92 -10.67
N GLU A 71 -8.10 -2.20 -10.88
CA GLU A 71 -8.10 -0.73 -10.97
C GLU A 71 -7.46 -0.09 -9.73
N PHE A 72 -7.81 -0.57 -8.53
CA PHE A 72 -7.24 -0.07 -7.28
C PHE A 72 -5.74 -0.35 -7.19
N ALA A 73 -5.31 -1.58 -7.49
CA ALA A 73 -3.90 -1.98 -7.41
C ALA A 73 -3.03 -1.14 -8.38
N GLU A 74 -3.44 -1.03 -9.64
CA GLU A 74 -2.75 -0.20 -10.65
C GLU A 74 -2.70 1.28 -10.22
N ALA A 75 -3.80 1.79 -9.66
CA ALA A 75 -3.88 3.16 -9.17
C ALA A 75 -2.96 3.42 -7.96
N VAL A 76 -2.76 2.43 -7.09
CA VAL A 76 -1.80 2.51 -5.97
C VAL A 76 -0.37 2.43 -6.48
N GLU A 77 -0.07 1.42 -7.30
CA GLU A 77 1.25 1.21 -7.89
C GLU A 77 1.75 2.46 -8.62
N SER A 78 0.95 3.01 -9.54
CA SER A 78 1.30 4.23 -10.26
C SER A 78 1.57 5.43 -9.34
N ARG A 79 0.82 5.59 -8.25
CA ARG A 79 1.04 6.69 -7.29
C ARG A 79 2.27 6.48 -6.44
N TYR A 80 2.52 5.25 -6.04
CA TYR A 80 3.68 4.89 -5.24
C TYR A 80 4.96 5.06 -6.06
N ASP A 81 4.96 4.60 -7.32
CA ASP A 81 6.09 4.79 -8.23
C ASP A 81 6.43 6.27 -8.43
N VAL A 82 5.43 7.12 -8.65
CA VAL A 82 5.63 8.57 -8.76
C VAL A 82 6.18 9.14 -7.44
N ALA A 83 5.67 8.71 -6.30
CA ALA A 83 6.17 9.17 -5.00
C ALA A 83 7.62 8.73 -4.76
N PHE A 84 7.97 7.49 -5.10
CA PHE A 84 9.33 6.95 -4.99
C PHE A 84 10.30 7.73 -5.88
N GLN A 85 9.90 8.02 -7.12
CA GLN A 85 10.69 8.86 -8.04
C GLN A 85 10.91 10.28 -7.47
N MET A 86 9.86 10.92 -6.95
CA MET A 86 9.95 12.26 -6.39
C MET A 86 10.78 12.33 -5.10
N CYS A 87 10.81 11.24 -4.34
CA CYS A 87 11.63 11.10 -3.15
C CYS A 87 13.04 10.55 -3.44
N GLU A 88 13.39 10.33 -4.72
CA GLU A 88 14.66 9.75 -5.15
C GLU A 88 14.96 8.40 -4.46
N LEU A 89 13.93 7.60 -4.21
CA LEU A 89 14.05 6.29 -3.59
C LEU A 89 14.41 5.22 -4.62
N GLU A 90 15.58 4.63 -4.45
CA GLU A 90 16.08 3.54 -5.28
C GLU A 90 15.78 2.17 -4.64
N ASN A 91 15.71 1.12 -5.47
CA ASN A 91 15.55 -0.28 -5.03
C ASN A 91 14.37 -0.51 -4.08
N VAL A 92 13.22 0.11 -4.41
CA VAL A 92 11.97 -0.08 -3.69
C VAL A 92 11.13 -1.16 -4.38
N HIS A 93 10.63 -2.11 -3.61
CA HIS A 93 9.81 -3.21 -4.09
C HIS A 93 8.41 -3.13 -3.49
N LEU A 94 7.40 -2.99 -4.34
CA LEU A 94 5.99 -3.03 -3.97
C LEU A 94 5.41 -4.43 -4.20
N SER A 95 4.61 -4.93 -3.26
CA SER A 95 3.94 -6.21 -3.37
C SER A 95 2.51 -6.14 -2.86
N PHE A 96 1.57 -6.67 -3.67
CA PHE A 96 0.17 -6.86 -3.30
C PHE A 96 -0.09 -8.33 -3.05
N MET A 97 -0.54 -8.67 -1.84
CA MET A 97 -0.93 -10.02 -1.47
C MET A 97 -2.43 -10.05 -1.17
N ILE A 98 -3.21 -10.66 -2.07
CA ILE A 98 -4.63 -10.89 -1.83
C ILE A 98 -4.77 -11.98 -0.79
N ASN A 99 -5.28 -11.61 0.40
CA ASN A 99 -5.69 -12.60 1.38
C ASN A 99 -7.09 -13.11 1.02
N SER A 100 -7.14 -14.24 0.33
CA SER A 100 -8.34 -14.99 -0.04
C SER A 100 -8.88 -15.87 1.10
N TYR A 101 -8.72 -15.46 2.36
CA TYR A 101 -9.48 -16.06 3.47
C TYR A 101 -10.91 -15.51 3.48
N SER A 102 -11.64 -15.78 2.41
CA SER A 102 -13.09 -15.93 2.44
C SER A 102 -13.34 -17.42 2.63
N LYS A 103 -13.39 -17.89 3.89
CA LYS A 103 -14.01 -19.18 4.14
C LYS A 103 -15.45 -19.08 3.63
N SER A 104 -15.72 -19.87 2.60
CA SER A 104 -17.02 -20.40 2.18
C SER A 104 -17.95 -20.67 3.36
#